data_AF-A0A0F9WL19-F1
#
_entry.id   AF-A0A0F9WL19-F1
#
_cell.length_a   1.000
_cell.length_b   1.000
_cell.length_c   1.000
_cell.angle_alpha   90.00
_cell.angle_beta   90.00
_cell.angle_gamma   90.00
#
_symmetry.space_group_name_H-M   'P 1'
#
loop_
_entity.id
_entity.type
_entity.pdbx_description
1 polymer ?
#
loop_
_entity_poly.entity_id
_entity_poly.type
_entity_poly.pdbx_seq_one_letter_code
_entity_poly.pdbx_strand_id
1 'polypeptide(L)'
;MVNHVEWREGDIFHLDEGAIVSDPAWSDQMRNVAAALFRLEHNRDEQDMLAVLGTLVEWLKAPEQTGLRRAFVVWIRRVLLPSRAPELELPDFTDLQDLHEVHDMLAERIKKWPEQWEERGRQATLREAEERVLENKRNAARRLIARTEMNDQLIAEIAELPVEEIEKLRAETQH
;
A
#
# COMPACT_ATOMS: atom_id res chain seq x y z
N MET A 1 25.54 0.43 -41.30
CA MET A 1 25.14 -0.67 -40.40
C MET A 1 24.28 -0.06 -39.30
N VAL A 2 23.11 -0.68 -39.13
CA VAL A 2 21.96 -0.26 -38.31
C VAL A 2 22.22 -0.52 -36.82
N ASN A 3 21.60 0.25 -35.94
CA ASN A 3 20.82 -0.32 -34.82
C ASN A 3 19.73 0.67 -34.41
N HIS A 4 18.58 0.46 -35.03
CA HIS A 4 17.28 1.03 -34.69
C HIS A 4 16.79 0.27 -33.44
N VAL A 5 16.58 0.98 -32.33
CA VAL A 5 15.95 0.39 -31.14
C VAL A 5 14.44 0.49 -31.34
N GLU A 6 13.84 -0.65 -31.64
CA GLU A 6 12.40 -0.83 -31.83
C GLU A 6 11.77 -1.03 -30.43
N TRP A 7 11.05 -0.02 -29.94
CA TRP A 7 10.29 -0.13 -28.69
C TRP A 7 8.99 -0.89 -28.98
N ARG A 8 8.75 -2.01 -28.29
CA ARG A 8 7.47 -2.74 -28.36
C ARG A 8 6.51 -2.19 -27.32
N GLU A 9 5.27 -1.97 -27.72
CA GLU A 9 4.15 -1.67 -26.82
C GLU A 9 3.99 -2.83 -25.82
N GLY A 10 4.39 -2.58 -24.57
CA GLY A 10 4.45 -3.59 -23.52
C GLY A 10 5.17 -3.13 -22.25
N ASP A 11 6.00 -2.09 -22.34
CA ASP A 11 6.70 -1.51 -21.19
C ASP A 11 5.80 -0.57 -20.38
N ILE A 12 4.66 -1.08 -19.91
CA ILE A 12 3.99 -0.50 -18.75
C ILE A 12 4.77 -1.03 -17.55
N PHE A 13 5.63 -0.19 -16.99
CA PHE A 13 6.29 -0.43 -15.71
C PHE A 13 5.22 -0.66 -14.64
N HIS A 14 4.79 -1.91 -14.48
CA HIS A 14 4.22 -2.39 -13.23
C HIS A 14 5.37 -2.29 -12.22
N LEU A 15 5.39 -1.18 -11.47
CA LEU A 15 6.18 -1.08 -10.26
C LEU A 15 5.58 -2.10 -9.30
N ASP A 16 6.17 -3.29 -9.26
CA ASP A 16 5.90 -4.28 -8.24
C ASP A 16 6.50 -3.74 -6.93
N GLU A 17 5.66 -3.08 -6.14
CA GLU A 17 6.03 -2.46 -4.87
C GLU A 17 6.69 -3.48 -3.92
N GLY A 18 6.34 -4.77 -4.02
CA GLY A 18 6.93 -5.85 -3.21
C GLY A 18 8.36 -6.23 -3.64
N ALA A 19 8.70 -6.06 -4.92
CA ALA A 19 10.04 -6.34 -5.43
C ALA A 19 11.05 -5.26 -5.04
N ILE A 20 10.63 -4.00 -4.92
CA ILE A 20 11.49 -2.87 -4.53
C ILE A 20 11.89 -2.96 -3.05
N VAL A 21 10.97 -3.39 -2.18
CA VAL A 21 11.23 -3.53 -0.74
C VAL A 21 12.23 -4.66 -0.45
N SER A 22 12.38 -5.61 -1.38
CA SER A 22 13.19 -6.83 -1.20
C SER A 22 14.58 -6.75 -1.87
N ASP A 23 14.86 -5.69 -2.63
CA ASP A 23 16.12 -5.53 -3.38
C ASP A 23 17.23 -4.92 -2.50
N PRO A 24 18.37 -5.62 -2.30
CA PRO A 24 19.52 -5.10 -1.57
C PRO A 24 20.09 -3.77 -2.11
N ALA A 25 19.88 -3.46 -3.39
CA ALA A 25 20.28 -2.19 -4.01
C ALA A 25 19.47 -0.99 -3.50
N TRP A 26 18.30 -1.23 -2.90
CA TRP A 26 17.41 -0.24 -2.30
C TRP A 26 17.39 -0.31 -0.77
N SER A 27 18.43 -0.90 -0.18
CA SER A 27 18.63 -0.96 1.28
C SER A 27 18.78 0.42 1.92
N ASP A 28 18.68 0.45 3.26
CA ASP A 28 18.76 1.63 4.15
C ASP A 28 19.94 2.59 3.87
N GLN A 29 20.94 2.18 3.07
CA GLN A 29 22.05 3.01 2.62
C GLN A 29 21.65 4.19 1.71
N MET A 30 20.53 4.12 0.98
CA MET A 30 20.20 5.17 -0.01
C MET A 30 19.30 6.29 0.51
N ARG A 31 18.98 6.32 1.82
CA ARG A 31 18.00 7.25 2.41
C ARG A 31 16.70 7.31 1.60
N ASN A 32 16.15 6.15 1.26
CA ASN A 32 14.94 6.09 0.44
C ASN A 32 13.70 6.41 1.29
N VAL A 33 13.27 7.67 1.21
CA VAL A 33 12.09 8.19 1.90
C VAL A 33 10.81 7.45 1.47
N ALA A 34 10.70 7.03 0.21
CA ALA A 34 9.54 6.27 -0.27
C ALA A 34 9.51 4.86 0.35
N ALA A 35 10.65 4.18 0.43
CA ALA A 35 10.74 2.90 1.11
C ALA A 35 10.40 3.02 2.61
N ALA A 36 10.87 4.09 3.28
CA ALA A 36 10.50 4.36 4.67
C ALA A 36 9.00 4.64 4.83
N LEU A 37 8.36 5.35 3.89
CA LEU A 37 6.91 5.56 3.87
C LEU A 37 6.16 4.23 3.75
N PHE A 38 6.53 3.38 2.78
CA PHE A 38 5.89 2.07 2.60
C PHE A 38 6.10 1.16 3.82
N ARG A 39 7.30 1.16 4.40
CA ARG A 39 7.56 0.46 5.67
C ARG A 39 6.64 0.99 6.75
N LEU A 40 6.53 2.31 6.91
CA LEU A 40 5.61 2.89 7.89
C LEU A 40 4.16 2.50 7.62
N GLU A 41 3.70 2.37 6.39
CA GLU A 41 2.33 2.01 6.04
C GLU A 41 1.99 0.52 6.29
N HIS A 42 2.93 -0.37 5.99
CA HIS A 42 2.71 -1.83 6.05
C HIS A 42 3.16 -2.46 7.37
N ASN A 43 3.97 -1.76 8.16
CA ASN A 43 4.52 -2.28 9.39
C ASN A 43 3.45 -2.37 10.50
N ARG A 44 3.41 -3.56 11.13
CA ARG A 44 2.51 -3.94 12.23
C ARG A 44 3.21 -3.97 13.59
N ASP A 45 4.54 -3.89 13.60
CA ASP A 45 5.40 -3.87 14.78
C ASP A 45 5.74 -2.42 15.18
N GLU A 46 5.43 -2.11 16.43
CA GLU A 46 5.61 -0.79 17.03
C GLU A 46 7.09 -0.39 17.14
N GLN A 47 7.97 -1.35 17.42
CA GLN A 47 9.39 -1.08 17.58
C GLN A 47 10.04 -0.79 16.23
N ASP A 48 9.69 -1.54 15.18
CA ASP A 48 10.14 -1.25 13.83
C ASP A 48 9.54 0.09 13.33
N MET A 49 8.31 0.45 13.74
CA MET A 49 7.74 1.75 13.37
C MET A 49 8.52 2.90 13.98
N LEU A 50 8.84 2.80 15.27
CA LEU A 50 9.69 3.79 15.95
C LEU A 50 11.08 3.85 15.32
N ALA A 51 11.66 2.70 14.98
CA ALA A 51 12.96 2.65 14.32
C ALA A 51 12.94 3.36 12.94
N VAL A 52 11.90 3.15 12.14
CA VAL A 52 11.73 3.83 10.84
C VAL A 52 11.49 5.33 11.03
N LEU A 53 10.69 5.73 12.02
CA LEU A 53 10.51 7.15 12.35
C LEU A 53 11.81 7.82 12.79
N GLY A 54 12.58 7.18 13.68
CA GLY A 54 13.89 7.69 14.10
C GLY A 54 14.87 7.80 12.94
N THR A 55 14.82 6.86 12.00
CA THR A 55 15.59 6.91 10.75
C THR A 55 15.20 8.12 9.88
N LEU A 56 13.89 8.39 9.74
CA LEU A 56 13.41 9.58 9.02
C LEU A 56 13.79 10.89 9.71
N VAL A 57 13.77 10.95 11.04
CA VAL A 57 14.27 12.11 11.82
C VAL A 57 15.73 12.39 11.46
N GLU A 58 16.58 11.36 11.47
CA GLU A 58 17.99 11.51 11.13
C GLU A 58 18.24 11.85 9.65
N TRP A 59 17.44 11.28 8.74
CA TRP A 59 17.57 11.53 7.31
C TRP A 59 17.15 12.95 6.94
N LEU A 60 16.12 13.46 7.59
CA LEU A 60 15.49 14.73 7.26
C LEU A 60 15.90 15.88 8.18
N LYS A 61 16.94 15.73 9.03
CA LYS A 61 17.38 16.79 9.96
C LYS A 61 17.92 18.07 9.31
N ALA A 62 18.32 18.00 8.03
CA ALA A 62 18.85 19.16 7.32
C ALA A 62 17.76 20.26 7.16
N PRO A 63 18.10 21.55 7.30
CA PRO A 63 17.12 22.65 7.20
C PRO A 63 16.36 22.67 5.86
N GLU A 64 16.99 22.25 4.77
CA GLU A 64 16.43 22.17 3.43
C GLU A 64 15.26 21.18 3.34
N GLN A 65 15.25 20.18 4.23
CA GLN A 65 14.22 19.13 4.28
C GLN A 65 13.03 19.49 5.20
N THR A 66 12.95 20.73 5.68
CA THR A 66 11.87 21.18 6.58
C THR A 66 10.48 20.98 5.97
N GLY A 67 10.33 21.21 4.66
CA GLY A 67 9.05 20.96 3.97
C GLY A 67 8.64 19.50 4.04
N LEU A 68 9.59 18.58 3.84
CA LEU A 68 9.33 17.14 3.88
C LEU A 68 9.06 16.65 5.31
N ARG A 69 9.80 17.14 6.33
CA ARG A 69 9.49 16.85 7.75
C ARG A 69 8.05 17.23 8.09
N ARG A 70 7.62 18.44 7.71
CA ARG A 70 6.24 18.92 7.93
C ARG A 70 5.20 18.07 7.20
N ALA A 71 5.49 17.67 5.95
CA ALA A 71 4.61 16.78 5.20
C ALA A 71 4.41 15.43 5.92
N PHE A 72 5.49 14.84 6.45
CA PHE A 72 5.41 13.63 7.26
C PHE A 72 4.61 13.84 8.55
N VAL A 73 4.82 14.93 9.28
CA VAL A 73 4.03 15.24 10.49
C VAL A 73 2.53 15.31 10.16
N VAL A 74 2.16 16.01 9.09
CA VAL A 74 0.76 16.11 8.65
C VAL A 74 0.20 14.76 8.23
N TRP A 75 0.95 13.98 7.46
CA TRP A 75 0.53 12.64 7.01
C TRP A 75 0.38 11.68 8.18
N ILE A 76 1.33 11.64 9.13
CA ILE A 76 1.25 10.81 10.33
C ILE A 76 0.00 11.17 11.13
N ARG A 77 -0.25 12.46 11.35
CA ARG A 77 -1.43 12.95 12.08
C ARG A 77 -2.76 12.61 11.39
N ARG A 78 -2.83 12.75 10.06
CA ARG A 78 -4.11 12.67 9.32
C ARG A 78 -4.43 11.31 8.74
N VAL A 79 -3.41 10.48 8.51
CA VAL A 79 -3.56 9.20 7.80
C VAL A 79 -3.06 8.04 8.67
N LEU A 80 -1.81 8.10 9.13
CA LEU A 80 -1.19 6.97 9.83
C LEU A 80 -1.87 6.71 11.17
N LEU A 81 -2.01 7.73 12.02
CA LEU A 81 -2.53 7.55 13.36
C LEU A 81 -4.05 7.33 13.42
N PRO A 82 -4.89 8.02 12.62
CA PRO A 82 -6.32 7.75 12.60
C PRO A 82 -6.66 6.35 12.09
N SER A 83 -5.91 5.82 11.12
CA SER A 83 -6.12 4.45 10.64
C SER A 83 -5.69 3.42 11.68
N ARG A 84 -4.65 3.73 12.46
CA ARG A 84 -4.05 2.80 13.42
C ARG A 84 -4.64 2.83 14.81
N ALA A 85 -4.87 4.00 15.39
CA ALA A 85 -5.30 4.15 16.77
C ALA A 85 -6.52 5.09 16.89
N PRO A 86 -7.66 4.79 16.22
CA PRO A 86 -8.83 5.68 16.22
C PRO A 86 -9.55 5.76 17.58
N GLU A 87 -9.35 4.78 18.45
CA GLU A 87 -9.97 4.71 19.78
C GLU A 87 -9.06 5.27 20.88
N LEU A 88 -7.81 5.57 20.56
CA LEU A 88 -6.94 6.22 21.52
C LEU A 88 -7.29 7.70 21.54
N GLU A 89 -7.53 8.24 22.73
CA GLU A 89 -7.43 9.68 22.97
C GLU A 89 -5.97 10.09 22.77
N LEU A 90 -5.59 10.27 21.50
CA LEU A 90 -4.32 10.86 21.16
C LEU A 90 -4.33 12.31 21.66
N PRO A 91 -3.24 12.80 22.26
CA PRO A 91 -3.16 14.19 22.65
C PRO A 91 -3.36 15.07 21.42
N ASP A 92 -3.81 16.30 21.65
CA ASP A 92 -4.10 17.22 20.57
C ASP A 92 -2.79 17.48 19.80
N PHE A 93 -2.64 16.85 18.63
CA PHE A 93 -1.47 16.97 17.72
C PHE A 93 -1.28 18.39 17.18
N THR A 94 -2.07 19.34 17.67
CA THR A 94 -2.12 20.75 17.27
C THR A 94 -0.79 21.45 17.51
N ASP A 95 0.00 20.97 18.47
CA ASP A 95 1.28 21.56 18.83
C ASP A 95 2.51 20.83 18.24
N LEU A 96 2.36 19.61 17.71
CA LEU A 96 3.49 18.89 17.12
C LEU A 96 3.78 19.43 15.72
N GLN A 97 4.91 20.11 15.56
CA GLN A 97 5.34 20.72 14.30
C GLN A 97 6.59 20.08 13.70
N ASP A 98 7.28 19.24 14.46
CA ASP A 98 8.46 18.54 14.00
C ASP A 98 8.33 17.01 14.12
N LEU A 99 8.98 16.31 13.20
CA LEU A 99 8.99 14.86 13.12
C LEU A 99 9.66 14.23 14.35
N HIS A 100 10.64 14.92 14.96
CA HIS A 100 11.29 14.47 16.19
C HIS A 100 10.31 14.43 17.36
N GLU A 101 9.46 15.45 17.50
CA GLU A 101 8.45 15.51 18.57
C GLU A 101 7.40 14.40 18.41
N VAL A 102 7.04 14.08 17.17
CA VAL A 102 6.16 12.95 16.85
C VAL A 102 6.81 11.62 17.23
N HIS A 103 8.08 11.43 16.90
CA HIS A 103 8.85 10.23 17.26
C HIS A 103 8.88 10.04 18.78
N ASP A 104 9.27 11.06 19.54
CA ASP A 104 9.42 10.98 20.99
C ASP A 104 8.07 10.71 21.69
N MET A 105 7.02 11.42 21.26
CA MET A 105 5.66 11.19 21.76
C MET A 105 5.20 9.75 21.51
N LEU A 106 5.46 9.19 20.32
CA LEU A 106 5.09 7.82 20.02
C LEU A 106 5.91 6.83 20.85
N ALA A 107 7.22 7.06 21.02
CA ALA A 107 8.10 6.19 21.80
C ALA A 107 7.62 6.02 23.25
N GLU A 108 7.03 7.05 23.84
CA GLU A 108 6.47 6.99 25.19
C GLU A 108 5.13 6.25 25.29
N ARG A 109 4.30 6.27 24.23
CA ARG A 109 2.89 5.88 24.30
C ARG A 109 2.52 4.59 23.54
N ILE A 110 3.40 4.10 22.67
CA ILE A 110 3.07 3.01 21.74
C ILE A 110 2.70 1.68 22.42
N LYS A 111 3.19 1.44 23.65
CA LYS A 111 3.08 0.18 24.42
C LYS A 111 1.65 -0.37 24.65
N LYS A 112 0.60 0.40 24.33
CA LYS A 112 -0.82 0.00 24.50
C LYS A 112 -1.52 -0.35 23.17
N TRP A 113 -0.84 -0.23 22.04
CA TRP A 113 -1.40 -0.46 20.71
C TRP A 113 -1.32 -1.90 20.13
N PRO A 114 -0.61 -2.90 20.70
CA PRO A 114 -0.33 -4.14 19.96
C PRO A 114 -1.59 -4.96 19.63
N GLU A 115 -2.52 -5.05 20.58
CA GLU A 115 -3.69 -5.94 20.48
C GLU A 115 -4.72 -5.45 19.44
N GLN A 116 -4.90 -4.13 19.32
CA GLN A 116 -5.86 -3.56 18.38
C GLN A 116 -5.34 -3.60 16.93
N TRP A 117 -4.01 -3.54 16.75
CA TRP A 117 -3.36 -3.53 15.45
C TRP A 117 -3.24 -4.90 14.82
N GLU A 118 -2.94 -5.93 15.62
CA GLU A 118 -2.81 -7.29 15.10
C GLU A 118 -4.13 -7.77 14.48
N GLU A 119 -5.26 -7.52 15.16
CA GLU A 119 -6.57 -7.93 14.66
C GLU A 119 -6.99 -7.16 13.41
N ARG A 120 -6.84 -5.83 13.40
CA ARG A 120 -7.13 -5.01 12.20
C ARG A 120 -6.24 -5.36 11.03
N GLY A 121 -4.96 -5.60 11.29
CA GLY A 121 -4.01 -6.05 10.28
C GLY A 121 -4.48 -7.36 9.65
N ARG A 122 -4.88 -8.36 10.44
CA ARG A 122 -5.44 -9.62 9.91
C ARG A 122 -6.65 -9.37 9.01
N GLN A 123 -7.60 -8.55 9.47
CA GLN A 123 -8.81 -8.21 8.71
C GLN A 123 -8.51 -7.50 7.37
N ALA A 124 -7.56 -6.56 7.35
CA ALA A 124 -7.14 -5.87 6.13
C ALA A 124 -6.51 -6.83 5.11
N THR A 125 -5.55 -7.66 5.54
CA THR A 125 -4.94 -8.67 4.65
C THR A 125 -5.95 -9.68 4.12
N LEU A 126 -6.96 -10.04 4.92
CA LEU A 126 -8.02 -10.94 4.46
C LEU A 126 -8.86 -10.28 3.37
N ARG A 127 -9.30 -9.02 3.57
CA ARG A 127 -10.06 -8.28 2.56
C ARG A 127 -9.28 -8.08 1.27
N GLU A 128 -8.02 -7.68 1.34
CA GLU A 128 -7.15 -7.55 0.17
C GLU A 128 -6.97 -8.88 -0.57
N ALA A 129 -6.84 -9.98 0.17
CA ALA A 129 -6.75 -11.31 -0.44
C ALA A 129 -8.07 -11.70 -1.13
N GLU A 130 -9.21 -11.43 -0.51
CA GLU A 130 -10.54 -11.68 -1.09
C GLU A 130 -10.79 -10.83 -2.34
N GLU A 131 -10.46 -9.54 -2.31
CA GLU A 131 -10.56 -8.63 -3.46
C GLU A 131 -9.67 -9.10 -4.61
N ARG A 132 -8.44 -9.51 -4.31
CA ARG A 132 -7.52 -10.04 -5.33
C ARG A 132 -8.01 -11.35 -5.94
N VAL A 133 -8.61 -12.23 -5.14
CA VAL A 133 -9.24 -13.47 -5.66
C VAL A 133 -10.42 -13.12 -6.56
N LEU A 134 -11.27 -12.19 -6.14
CA LEU A 134 -12.41 -11.73 -6.94
C LEU A 134 -11.97 -11.10 -8.26
N GLU A 135 -10.96 -10.25 -8.24
CA GLU A 135 -10.44 -9.61 -9.45
C GLU A 135 -9.77 -10.63 -10.38
N ASN A 136 -9.08 -11.64 -9.84
CA ASN A 136 -8.56 -12.75 -10.64
C ASN A 136 -9.68 -13.54 -11.32
N LYS A 137 -10.79 -13.80 -10.62
CA LYS A 137 -11.98 -14.44 -11.19
C LYS A 137 -12.60 -13.59 -12.31
N ARG A 138 -12.75 -12.28 -12.09
CA ARG A 138 -13.23 -11.34 -13.13
C ARG A 138 -12.33 -11.32 -14.36
N ASN A 139 -11.02 -11.32 -14.15
CA ASN A 139 -10.05 -11.36 -15.25
C ASN A 139 -10.09 -12.69 -16.02
N ALA A 140 -10.31 -13.82 -15.35
CA ALA A 140 -10.53 -15.09 -16.00
C ALA A 140 -11.82 -15.06 -16.85
N ALA A 141 -12.92 -14.54 -16.31
CA ALA A 141 -14.17 -14.36 -17.04
C ALA A 141 -14.00 -13.47 -18.29
N ARG A 142 -13.35 -12.31 -18.17
CA ARG A 142 -13.06 -11.42 -19.31
C ARG A 142 -12.28 -12.15 -20.41
N ARG A 143 -11.29 -12.97 -20.05
CA ARG A 143 -10.52 -13.76 -21.02
C ARG A 143 -11.37 -14.82 -21.71
N LEU A 144 -12.30 -15.46 -21.00
CA LEU A 144 -13.22 -16.44 -21.60
C LEU A 144 -14.17 -15.74 -22.58
N ILE A 145 -14.81 -14.65 -22.17
CA ILE A 145 -15.70 -13.84 -23.03
C ILE A 145 -15.00 -13.41 -24.32
N ALA A 146 -13.74 -12.96 -24.23
CA ALA A 146 -13.00 -12.45 -25.38
C ALA A 146 -12.47 -13.55 -26.32
N ARG A 147 -12.34 -14.81 -25.87
CA ARG A 147 -11.64 -15.86 -26.61
C ARG A 147 -12.50 -17.07 -26.96
N THR A 148 -13.74 -17.14 -26.48
CA THR A 148 -14.62 -18.28 -26.71
C THR A 148 -16.05 -17.83 -27.06
N GLU A 149 -16.83 -18.71 -27.68
CA GLU A 149 -18.28 -18.51 -27.91
C GLU A 149 -19.13 -19.13 -26.79
N MET A 150 -18.59 -19.23 -25.58
CA MET A 150 -19.30 -19.81 -24.43
C MET A 150 -20.44 -18.88 -23.98
N ASN A 151 -21.56 -19.48 -23.58
CA ASN A 151 -22.68 -18.75 -22.99
C ASN A 151 -22.36 -18.28 -21.55
N ASP A 152 -23.10 -17.31 -21.05
CA ASP A 152 -22.84 -16.69 -19.74
C ASP A 152 -22.97 -17.68 -18.58
N GLN A 153 -23.85 -18.67 -18.72
CA GLN A 153 -24.02 -19.72 -17.72
C GLN A 153 -22.75 -20.55 -17.52
N LEU A 154 -22.09 -20.95 -18.61
CA LEU A 154 -20.90 -21.78 -18.58
C LEU A 154 -19.66 -20.97 -18.15
N ILE A 155 -19.59 -19.69 -18.51
CA ILE A 155 -18.51 -18.81 -18.05
C ILE A 155 -18.64 -18.52 -16.55
N ALA A 156 -19.86 -18.30 -16.06
CA ALA A 156 -20.15 -18.12 -14.64
C ALA A 156 -19.71 -19.34 -13.81
N GLU A 157 -19.99 -20.55 -14.30
CA GLU A 157 -19.56 -21.80 -13.68
C GLU A 157 -18.02 -21.91 -13.63
N ILE A 158 -17.33 -21.67 -14.75
CA ILE A 158 -15.86 -21.83 -14.84
C ILE A 158 -15.12 -20.75 -14.04
N ALA A 159 -15.58 -19.51 -14.10
CA ALA A 159 -14.97 -18.40 -13.37
C ALA A 159 -15.40 -18.35 -11.89
N GLU A 160 -16.35 -19.21 -11.50
CA GLU A 160 -17.00 -19.22 -10.19
C GLU A 160 -17.51 -17.83 -9.79
N LEU A 161 -18.24 -17.19 -10.70
CA LEU A 161 -18.86 -15.88 -10.54
C LEU A 161 -20.38 -15.96 -10.79
N PRO A 162 -21.17 -15.05 -10.22
CA PRO A 162 -22.59 -14.94 -10.54
C PRO A 162 -22.81 -14.63 -12.03
N VAL A 163 -23.88 -15.16 -12.62
CA VAL A 163 -24.21 -14.93 -14.04
C VAL A 163 -24.42 -13.45 -14.32
N GLU A 164 -25.03 -12.72 -13.40
CA GLU A 164 -25.27 -11.27 -13.50
C GLU A 164 -23.96 -10.47 -13.62
N GLU A 165 -22.88 -10.97 -13.03
CA GLU A 165 -21.57 -10.34 -13.12
C GLU A 165 -20.94 -10.61 -14.50
N ILE A 166 -21.14 -11.81 -15.05
CA ILE A 166 -20.68 -12.15 -16.41
C ILE A 166 -21.41 -11.31 -17.47
N GLU A 167 -22.73 -11.13 -17.33
CA GLU A 167 -23.54 -10.31 -18.22
C GLU A 167 -23.02 -8.86 -18.28
N LYS A 168 -22.69 -8.27 -17.12
CA LYS A 168 -22.07 -6.94 -17.05
C LYS A 168 -20.71 -6.89 -17.75
N LEU A 169 -19.82 -7.83 -17.41
CA LEU A 169 -18.49 -7.91 -18.03
C LEU A 169 -18.56 -8.08 -19.55
N ARG A 170 -19.56 -8.81 -20.05
CA ARG A 170 -19.79 -8.99 -21.49
C ARG A 170 -20.27 -7.70 -22.14
N ALA A 171 -21.20 -6.98 -21.52
CA ALA A 171 -21.66 -5.68 -22.01
C ALA A 171 -20.53 -4.64 -22.07
N GLU A 172 -19.61 -4.64 -21.09
CA GLU A 172 -18.42 -3.78 -21.08
C GLU A 172 -17.42 -4.12 -22.21
N THR A 173 -17.31 -5.39 -22.60
CA THR A 173 -16.34 -5.85 -23.61
C THR A 173 -16.84 -5.68 -25.05
N GLN A 174 -18.16 -5.49 -25.24
CA GLN A 174 -18.78 -5.28 -26.57
C GLN A 174 -18.87 -3.79 -26.98
N HIS A 175 -18.48 -2.87 -26.10
CA HIS A 175 -18.37 -1.43 -26.37
C HIS A 175 -16.97 -1.02 -26.81
#